data_AF-A0A950TK56-F1
#
_entry.id   AF-A0A950TK56-F1
#
_cell.length_a   1.000
_cell.length_b   1.000
_cell.length_c   1.000
_cell.angle_alpha   90.00
_cell.angle_beta   90.00
_cell.angle_gamma   90.00
#
_symmetry.space_group_name_H-M   'P 1'
#
loop_
_entity.id
_entity.type
_entity.pdbx_description
1 polymer ?
#
loop_
_entity_poly.entity_id
_entity_poly.type
_entity_poly.pdbx_seq_one_letter_code
_entity_poly.pdbx_strand_id
1 'polypeptide(L)'
;MLSLVAKLYGLVVGLRNRLYDKGVLDVYDLSVRTISIGNITVGGTGKTPLVAFVAGLLVDDGEKVCILTRGYGRRDESERVLVSDGENVLLEDPSIGGDEPVELAEKLRGRA
;
A
#
# COMPACT_ATOMS: atom_id res chain seq x y z
N MET A 1 -14.03 25.25 -15.17
CA MET A 1 -14.55 25.09 -13.80
C MET A 1 -13.62 24.25 -12.91
N LEU A 2 -13.14 23.07 -13.36
CA LEU A 2 -12.18 22.24 -12.60
C LEU A 2 -10.76 22.83 -12.48
N SER A 3 -10.36 23.75 -13.36
CA SER A 3 -9.00 24.31 -13.40
C SER A 3 -8.61 25.12 -12.16
N LEU A 4 -9.56 25.83 -11.53
CA LEU A 4 -9.29 26.58 -10.31
C LEU A 4 -9.04 25.64 -9.12
N VAL A 5 -9.89 24.62 -8.97
CA VAL A 5 -9.76 23.59 -7.94
C VAL A 5 -8.46 22.79 -8.14
N ALA A 6 -8.11 22.46 -9.38
CA ALA A 6 -6.86 21.76 -9.70
C ALA A 6 -5.62 22.59 -9.32
N LYS A 7 -5.62 23.90 -9.61
CA LYS A 7 -4.52 24.79 -9.21
C LYS A 7 -4.38 24.90 -7.69
N LEU A 8 -5.50 25.02 -6.98
CA LEU A 8 -5.50 25.04 -5.51
C LEU A 8 -4.98 23.72 -4.93
N TYR A 9 -5.46 22.59 -5.45
CA TYR A 9 -4.96 21.26 -5.07
C TYR A 9 -3.46 21.13 -5.30
N GLY A 10 -2.98 21.55 -6.48
CA GLY A 10 -1.55 21.54 -6.82
C GLY A 10 -0.71 22.41 -5.88
N LEU A 11 -1.21 23.59 -5.48
CA LEU A 11 -0.55 24.46 -4.50
C LEU A 11 -0.42 23.77 -3.13
N VAL A 12 -1.50 23.17 -2.64
CA VAL A 12 -1.54 22.49 -1.33
C VAL A 12 -0.61 21.27 -1.33
N VAL A 13 -0.69 20.41 -2.35
CA VAL A 13 0.19 19.23 -2.48
C VAL A 13 1.65 19.66 -2.64
N GLY A 14 1.93 20.68 -3.45
CA GLY A 14 3.27 21.22 -3.65
C GLY A 14 3.87 21.79 -2.35
N LEU A 15 3.07 22.48 -1.54
CA LEU A 15 3.49 22.94 -0.23
C LEU A 15 3.79 21.78 0.71
N ARG A 16 2.90 20.78 0.80
CA ARG A 16 3.09 19.59 1.62
C ARG A 16 4.39 18.86 1.26
N ASN A 17 4.65 18.62 -0.03
CA ASN A 17 5.88 17.95 -0.47
C ASN A 17 7.12 18.74 -0.09
N ARG A 18 7.11 20.08 -0.27
CA ARG A 18 8.22 20.94 0.16
C ARG A 18 8.47 20.90 1.66
N LEU A 19 7.45 20.68 2.49
CA LEU A 19 7.63 20.53 3.93
C LEU A 19 8.31 19.20 4.29
N TYR A 20 8.00 18.11 3.58
CA TYR A 20 8.74 16.86 3.69
C TYR A 20 10.18 17.00 3.19
N ASP A 21 10.40 17.61 2.02
CA ASP A 21 11.74 17.80 1.43
C ASP A 21 12.66 18.62 2.36
N LYS A 22 12.09 19.56 3.12
CA LYS A 22 12.80 20.39 4.10
C LYS A 22 12.94 19.75 5.48
N GLY A 23 12.41 18.54 5.69
CA GLY A 23 12.42 17.85 6.99
C GLY A 23 11.57 18.54 8.06
N VAL A 24 10.57 19.34 7.68
CA VAL A 24 9.66 20.00 8.62
C VAL A 24 8.57 19.04 9.11
N LEU A 25 8.16 18.09 8.26
CA LEU A 25 7.21 17.04 8.62
C LEU A 25 7.95 15.78 9.03
N ASP A 26 7.43 15.11 10.05
CA ASP A 26 8.01 13.88 10.58
C ASP A 26 8.00 12.75 9.53
N VAL A 27 9.11 12.03 9.47
CA VAL A 27 9.28 10.80 8.69
C VAL A 27 9.58 9.68 9.67
N TYR A 28 8.79 8.61 9.59
CA TYR A 28 8.96 7.44 10.45
C TYR A 28 9.83 6.39 9.77
N ASP A 29 10.88 5.93 10.45
CA ASP A 29 11.75 4.86 10.00
C ASP A 29 11.32 3.53 10.64
N LEU A 30 11.00 2.53 9.80
CA LEU A 30 10.54 1.21 10.24
C LEU A 30 11.69 0.30 10.73
N SER A 31 12.94 0.76 10.68
CA SER A 31 14.18 0.02 11.01
C SER A 31 14.40 -1.25 10.18
N VAL A 32 13.62 -1.44 9.11
CA VAL A 32 13.70 -2.55 8.15
C VAL A 32 13.74 -2.03 6.72
N ARG A 33 14.26 -2.84 5.80
CA ARG A 33 14.26 -2.50 4.37
C ARG A 33 12.82 -2.32 3.90
N THR A 34 12.52 -1.13 3.37
CA THR A 34 11.16 -0.76 2.97
C THR A 34 11.15 -0.39 1.49
N ILE A 35 10.25 -1.01 0.72
CA ILE A 35 10.02 -0.71 -0.70
C ILE A 35 8.63 -0.10 -0.83
N SER A 36 8.54 1.12 -1.36
CA SER A 36 7.27 1.78 -1.64
C SER A 36 6.89 1.59 -3.10
N ILE A 37 5.73 0.97 -3.36
CA ILE A 37 5.17 0.79 -4.71
C ILE A 37 3.93 1.68 -4.83
N GLY A 38 4.01 2.72 -5.66
CA GLY A 38 2.96 3.73 -5.83
C GLY A 38 2.78 4.15 -7.28
N ASN A 39 1.78 4.99 -7.54
CA ASN A 39 1.57 5.62 -8.85
C ASN A 39 1.11 7.07 -8.69
N ILE A 40 1.37 7.90 -9.70
CA ILE A 40 1.00 9.31 -9.76
C ILE A 40 -0.47 9.48 -10.17
N THR A 41 -0.99 8.56 -10.97
CA THR A 41 -2.35 8.62 -11.53
C THR A 41 -3.33 7.74 -10.75
N VAL A 42 -4.56 8.23 -10.58
CA VAL A 42 -5.69 7.45 -10.05
C VAL A 42 -6.19 6.43 -11.08
N GLY A 43 -6.54 5.23 -10.63
CA GLY A 43 -7.04 4.15 -11.48
C GLY A 43 -6.20 2.86 -11.44
N GLY A 44 -6.69 1.84 -12.15
CA GLY A 44 -6.08 0.51 -12.28
C GLY A 44 -4.75 0.58 -13.02
N THR A 45 -3.67 0.71 -12.25
CA THR A 45 -2.34 1.13 -12.75
C THR A 45 -1.31 0.02 -12.61
N GLY A 46 -1.78 -1.22 -12.48
CA GLY A 46 -0.92 -2.40 -12.35
C GLY A 46 -0.15 -2.50 -11.03
N LYS A 47 -0.45 -1.64 -10.04
CA LYS A 47 0.21 -1.64 -8.73
C LYS A 47 0.10 -3.01 -8.05
N THR A 48 -1.11 -3.56 -7.95
CA THR A 48 -1.35 -4.83 -7.24
C THR A 48 -0.60 -6.01 -7.89
N PRO A 49 -0.63 -6.22 -9.23
CA PRO A 49 0.25 -7.20 -9.88
C PRO A 49 1.76 -6.95 -9.65
N LEU A 50 2.21 -5.70 -9.67
CA LEU A 50 3.62 -5.37 -9.42
C LEU A 50 4.04 -5.68 -7.98
N VAL A 51 3.18 -5.38 -7.00
CA VAL A 51 3.40 -5.74 -5.59
C VAL A 51 3.56 -7.25 -5.45
N ALA A 52 2.63 -8.03 -6.02
CA ALA A 52 2.70 -9.50 -5.96
C ALA A 52 3.98 -10.04 -6.62
N PHE A 53 4.38 -9.47 -7.76
CA PHE A 53 5.61 -9.86 -8.44
C PHE A 53 6.86 -9.58 -7.60
N VAL A 54 7.00 -8.36 -7.05
CA VAL A 54 8.16 -7.99 -6.22
C VAL A 54 8.20 -8.80 -4.93
N ALA A 55 7.06 -9.00 -4.27
CA ALA A 55 6.97 -9.81 -3.06
C ALA A 55 7.40 -11.27 -3.34
N GLY A 56 6.90 -11.86 -4.43
CA GLY A 56 7.29 -13.21 -4.85
C GLY A 56 8.78 -13.34 -5.13
N LEU A 57 9.38 -12.37 -5.82
CA LEU A 57 10.84 -12.38 -6.09
C LEU A 57 11.67 -12.34 -4.80
N LEU A 58 11.27 -11.55 -3.81
CA LEU A 58 11.99 -11.44 -2.55
C LEU A 58 11.85 -12.72 -1.71
N VAL A 59 10.66 -13.30 -1.69
CA VAL A 59 10.43 -14.60 -1.04
C VAL A 59 11.26 -15.70 -1.70
N ASP A 60 11.31 -15.73 -3.03
CA ASP A 60 12.10 -16.71 -3.78
C ASP A 60 13.62 -16.54 -3.51
N ASP A 61 14.06 -15.35 -3.09
CA ASP A 61 15.44 -15.07 -2.62
C ASP A 61 15.64 -15.36 -1.11
N GLY A 62 14.61 -15.88 -0.43
CA GLY A 62 14.65 -16.27 0.98
C GLY A 62 14.37 -15.15 1.98
N GLU A 63 13.93 -13.98 1.52
CA GLU A 63 13.57 -12.86 2.39
C GLU A 63 12.16 -13.03 2.99
N LYS A 64 11.97 -12.53 4.21
CA LYS A 64 10.64 -12.45 4.84
C LYS A 64 9.97 -11.13 4.44
N VAL A 65 8.85 -11.22 3.74
CA VAL A 65 8.13 -10.06 3.20
C VAL A 65 6.88 -9.79 4.02
N CYS A 66 6.61 -8.52 4.30
CA CYS A 66 5.32 -8.05 4.83
C CYS A 66 4.80 -6.95 3.91
N ILE A 67 3.59 -7.13 3.39
CA ILE A 67 2.95 -6.14 2.52
C ILE A 67 2.03 -5.25 3.34
N LEU A 68 2.33 -3.96 3.36
CA LEU A 68 1.49 -2.94 3.97
C LEU A 68 0.60 -2.31 2.89
N THR A 69 -0.70 -2.40 3.06
CA THR A 69 -1.67 -1.71 2.23
C THR A 69 -2.52 -0.76 3.08
N ARG A 70 -3.22 0.16 2.43
CA ARG A 70 -4.21 1.02 3.12
C ARG A 70 -5.47 0.23 3.50
N GLY A 71 -5.71 -0.91 2.86
CA GLY A 71 -6.93 -1.72 3.00
C GLY A 71 -8.19 -0.95 2.63
N TYR A 72 -8.20 -0.39 1.42
CA TYR A 72 -9.35 0.32 0.85
C TYR A 72 -10.56 -0.62 0.71
N GLY A 73 -11.77 -0.09 0.94
CA GLY A 73 -13.02 -0.86 0.80
C GLY A 73 -13.43 -1.67 2.03
N ARG A 74 -12.68 -1.59 3.13
CA ARG A 74 -13.05 -2.16 4.44
C ARG A 74 -14.15 -1.32 5.10
N ARG A 75 -14.97 -1.98 5.94
CA ARG A 75 -15.98 -1.27 6.76
C ARG A 75 -15.35 -0.36 7.82
N ASP A 76 -14.23 -0.77 8.40
CA ASP A 76 -13.46 0.03 9.35
C ASP A 76 -12.02 0.22 8.85
N GLU A 77 -11.73 1.41 8.33
CA GLU A 77 -10.38 1.77 7.86
C GLU A 77 -9.43 2.19 8.99
N SER A 78 -9.95 2.37 10.21
CA SER A 78 -9.15 2.80 11.38
C SER A 78 -8.43 1.64 12.07
N GLU A 79 -8.92 0.41 11.89
CA GLU A 79 -8.33 -0.78 12.46
C GLU A 79 -7.16 -1.32 11.61
N ARG A 80 -6.09 -1.72 12.32
CA ARG A 80 -4.99 -2.49 11.74
C ARG A 80 -5.36 -3.96 11.81
N VAL A 81 -5.44 -4.61 10.66
CA VAL A 81 -5.82 -6.02 10.54
C VAL A 81 -4.69 -6.81 9.88
N LEU A 82 -4.53 -8.06 10.29
CA LEU A 82 -3.65 -9.02 9.63
C LEU A 82 -4.49 -9.88 8.69
N VAL A 83 -4.29 -9.73 7.39
CA VAL A 83 -5.08 -10.45 6.36
C VAL A 83 -4.49 -11.82 6.03
N SER A 84 -3.17 -11.96 6.09
CA SER A 84 -2.43 -13.19 5.83
C SER A 84 -1.25 -13.30 6.79
N ASP A 85 -0.90 -14.51 7.19
CA ASP A 85 0.35 -14.83 7.91
C ASP A 85 1.46 -15.38 6.99
N GLY A 86 1.20 -15.41 5.68
CA GLY A 86 2.09 -15.92 4.63
C GLY A 86 1.80 -17.36 4.23
N GLU A 87 1.14 -18.13 5.09
CA GLU A 87 0.71 -19.51 4.82
C GLU A 87 -0.79 -19.57 4.54
N ASN A 88 -1.58 -18.83 5.33
CA ASN A 88 -3.02 -18.83 5.31
C ASN A 88 -3.58 -17.42 5.18
N VAL A 89 -4.68 -17.30 4.44
CA VAL A 89 -5.51 -16.10 4.43
C VAL A 89 -6.39 -16.15 5.67
N LEU A 90 -6.19 -15.20 6.59
CA LEU A 90 -6.88 -15.11 7.87
C LEU A 90 -8.22 -14.39 7.75
N LEU A 91 -8.34 -13.48 6.78
CA LEU A 91 -9.52 -12.66 6.54
C LEU A 91 -9.90 -12.75 5.06
N GLU A 92 -10.73 -13.72 4.70
CA GLU A 92 -11.15 -13.94 3.30
C GLU A 92 -12.25 -12.98 2.84
N ASP A 93 -13.04 -12.40 3.76
CA ASP A 93 -14.12 -11.46 3.43
C ASP A 93 -13.55 -10.07 3.06
N PRO A 94 -13.69 -9.60 1.81
CA PRO A 94 -13.17 -8.30 1.38
C PRO A 94 -13.76 -7.11 2.13
N SER A 95 -14.95 -7.25 2.73
CA SER A 95 -15.55 -6.18 3.55
C SER A 95 -14.84 -5.97 4.89
N ILE A 96 -14.06 -6.97 5.33
CA ILE A 96 -13.27 -6.96 6.56
C ILE A 96 -11.79 -6.82 6.24
N GLY A 97 -11.26 -7.67 5.35
CA GLY A 97 -9.85 -7.70 4.97
C GLY A 97 -9.45 -6.60 3.97
N GLY A 98 -10.40 -6.12 3.16
CA GLY A 98 -10.18 -5.17 2.07
C GLY A 98 -9.90 -5.88 0.76
N ASP A 99 -10.43 -5.35 -0.34
CA ASP A 99 -10.38 -6.00 -1.67
C ASP A 99 -8.95 -6.32 -2.14
N GLU A 100 -8.10 -5.28 -2.22
CA GLU A 100 -6.69 -5.43 -2.61
C GLU A 100 -5.86 -6.31 -1.64
N PRO A 101 -5.94 -6.14 -0.30
CA PRO A 101 -5.29 -7.03 0.66
C PRO A 101 -5.64 -8.51 0.48
N VAL A 102 -6.94 -8.82 0.32
CA VAL A 102 -7.42 -10.20 0.16
C VAL A 102 -6.93 -10.77 -1.17
N GLU A 103 -6.99 -9.99 -2.25
CA GLU A 103 -6.46 -10.40 -3.55
C GLU A 103 -4.95 -10.74 -3.48
N LEU A 104 -4.17 -9.92 -2.79
CA LEU A 104 -2.73 -10.15 -2.61
C LEU A 104 -2.46 -11.39 -1.75
N ALA A 105 -3.21 -11.56 -0.66
CA ALA A 105 -3.11 -12.71 0.23
C ALA A 105 -3.37 -14.03 -0.51
N GLU A 106 -4.41 -14.07 -1.36
CA GLU A 106 -4.70 -15.26 -2.16
C GLU A 106 -3.61 -15.54 -3.21
N LYS A 107 -3.08 -14.51 -3.88
CA LYS A 107 -2.01 -14.68 -4.89
C LYS A 107 -0.69 -15.17 -4.33
N LEU A 108 -0.41 -14.84 -3.06
CA LEU A 108 0.87 -15.11 -2.40
C LEU A 108 0.75 -16.22 -1.34
N ARG A 109 -0.40 -16.89 -1.26
CA ARG A 109 -0.66 -17.95 -0.29
C ARG A 109 0.42 -19.04 -0.34
N GLY A 110 1.00 -19.35 0.83
CA GLY A 110 2.09 -20.30 0.97
C GLY A 110 3.43 -19.79 0.43
N ARG A 111 3.56 -18.48 0.21
CA ARG A 111 4.78 -17.81 -0.24
C ARG A 111 5.09 -16.57 0.60
N ALA A 112 4.14 -15.62 0.72
CA ALA A 112 4.35 -14.31 1.36
C ALA A 112 3.13 -13.84 2.17
#